data_AF-A0A944VP33-F1
#
_entry.id   AF-A0A944VP33-F1
#
_cell.length_a   1.000
_cell.length_b   1.000
_cell.length_c   1.000
_cell.angle_alpha   90.00
_cell.angle_beta   90.00
_cell.angle_gamma   90.00
#
_symmetry.space_group_name_H-M   'P 1'
#
loop_
_entity.id
_entity.type
_entity.pdbx_description
1 polymer ?
#
loop_
_entity_poly.entity_id
_entity_poly.type
_entity_poly.pdbx_seq_one_letter_code
_entity_poly.pdbx_strand_id
1 'polypeptide(L)'
;MDYQKFKSLVDSVSIGKKLPEAIYIHKDAFQSIDKGLTNFISGISKALKVDNKNWNIVKLSKKDFKLSLLNYPSFFTDSYPPLEQSITIDLVKLTQRITKYSDYDNPPILHRKETMLSDSHPSYEEFKLVTQEGEAAGLYQNSRMIGFKSSWERLIAKHGYELVDGRLFRNSALIKPNDDNKKIDRHKTAIVRHELSSPMKSLAKHGFLSGEHSVFDYGCGQGDDLRELEAHGIDAIGWDPNFRPDTEKVVLEIVNIGFVINVIEEVDERIEALLGAWEITAKLLVVSAMIANDSHIEKFTPYKDGVLTSRNTFQKYFSQTELQFFIENTLDENAISVGTGIFFIFKDTIDEQLFLSSRNKRHHNWQQITTQPLNNQEKFTQIYLANEQIFKDFWNTCLSLGRIPANDEFSQSNEIKLLIGSHKKAFNYLNNFLSTNEFELAQHYRKDDLLVYFALSQFEKRKHYTRLPIRLQRDVKSFFGNYLNALEIARELLFSVSNTELITEMCLTAHKELPASVLNEEHSLVLHKDFIELLPTLLRVYIGSASQLFGDQDDIQLIKIHFNSGKVSFMGYENFEGSPLPILKERIKVKMGQQEVDFF
;
A
#
# COMPACT_ATOMS: atom_id res chain seq x y z
N MET A 1 -18.95 -30.28 -33.68
CA MET A 1 -17.74 -29.59 -34.18
C MET A 1 -16.71 -29.65 -33.08
N ASP A 2 -15.45 -29.93 -33.37
CA ASP A 2 -14.38 -29.91 -32.38
C ASP A 2 -13.77 -28.50 -32.22
N TYR A 3 -12.94 -28.32 -31.19
CA TYR A 3 -12.32 -27.04 -30.85
C TYR A 3 -11.36 -26.53 -31.94
N GLN A 4 -10.58 -27.40 -32.57
CA GLN A 4 -9.62 -27.03 -33.61
C GLN A 4 -10.33 -26.42 -34.83
N LYS A 5 -11.41 -27.07 -35.27
CA LYS A 5 -12.25 -26.57 -36.36
C LYS A 5 -13.01 -25.30 -35.97
N PHE A 6 -13.51 -25.20 -34.74
CA PHE A 6 -14.13 -23.97 -34.24
C PHE A 6 -13.16 -22.79 -34.27
N LYS A 7 -11.96 -22.96 -33.72
CA LYS A 7 -10.94 -21.92 -33.69
C LYS A 7 -10.56 -21.45 -35.09
N SER A 8 -10.30 -22.39 -36.01
CA SER A 8 -10.00 -22.06 -37.41
C SER A 8 -11.12 -21.25 -38.07
N LEU A 9 -12.38 -21.61 -37.83
CA LEU A 9 -13.53 -20.88 -38.37
C LEU A 9 -13.67 -19.49 -37.74
N VAL A 10 -13.48 -19.35 -36.42
CA VAL A 10 -13.52 -18.07 -35.72
C VAL A 10 -12.41 -17.14 -36.22
N ASP A 11 -11.19 -17.65 -36.42
CA ASP A 11 -10.06 -16.87 -36.91
C ASP A 11 -10.28 -16.38 -38.36
N SER A 12 -11.04 -17.14 -39.16
CA SER A 12 -11.40 -16.78 -40.54
C SER A 12 -12.49 -15.70 -40.66
N VAL A 13 -13.16 -15.35 -39.56
CA VAL A 13 -14.24 -14.36 -39.57
C VAL A 13 -13.70 -12.98 -39.95
N SER A 14 -14.16 -12.44 -41.06
CA SER A 14 -13.79 -11.09 -41.55
C SER A 14 -14.61 -9.99 -40.87
N ILE A 15 -15.91 -10.24 -40.66
CA ILE A 15 -16.92 -9.28 -40.17
C ILE A 15 -17.20 -9.44 -38.67
N GLY A 16 -17.26 -8.34 -37.92
CA GLY A 16 -17.52 -8.34 -36.47
C GLY A 16 -16.54 -7.49 -35.67
N LYS A 17 -16.96 -7.10 -34.46
CA LYS A 17 -16.10 -6.38 -33.50
C LYS A 17 -15.03 -7.33 -32.98
N LYS A 18 -13.79 -7.16 -33.44
CA LYS A 18 -12.65 -7.99 -33.04
C LYS A 18 -11.97 -7.40 -31.80
N LEU A 19 -12.03 -8.14 -30.69
CA LEU A 19 -11.22 -7.91 -29.50
C LEU A 19 -10.08 -8.93 -29.44
N PRO A 20 -9.07 -8.76 -28.57
CA PRO A 20 -7.97 -9.73 -28.43
C PRO A 20 -8.48 -11.16 -28.15
N GLU A 21 -9.57 -11.30 -27.41
CA GLU A 21 -10.04 -12.59 -26.90
C GLU A 21 -11.35 -13.08 -27.51
N ALA A 22 -12.09 -12.21 -28.21
CA ALA A 22 -13.41 -12.54 -28.73
C ALA A 22 -13.75 -11.76 -30.02
N ILE A 23 -14.73 -12.29 -30.75
CA ILE A 23 -15.37 -11.62 -31.89
C ILE A 23 -16.85 -11.51 -31.62
N TYR A 24 -17.42 -10.32 -31.80
CA TYR A 24 -18.86 -10.08 -31.68
C TYR A 24 -19.49 -9.84 -33.04
N ILE A 25 -20.56 -10.56 -33.34
CA ILE A 25 -21.20 -10.56 -34.67
C ILE A 25 -22.71 -10.44 -34.48
N HIS A 26 -23.36 -9.57 -35.25
CA HIS A 26 -24.81 -9.52 -35.28
C HIS A 26 -25.38 -10.60 -36.20
N LYS A 27 -26.56 -11.14 -35.87
CA LYS A 27 -27.23 -12.19 -36.65
C LYS A 27 -27.43 -11.82 -38.13
N ASP A 28 -27.62 -10.53 -38.43
CA ASP A 28 -27.80 -10.05 -39.81
C ASP A 28 -26.50 -10.10 -40.62
N ALA A 29 -25.34 -10.18 -39.97
CA ALA A 29 -24.04 -10.39 -40.63
C ALA A 29 -23.73 -11.87 -40.90
N PHE A 30 -24.63 -12.80 -40.55
CA PHE A 30 -24.37 -14.24 -40.72
C PHE A 30 -24.31 -14.68 -42.19
N GLN A 31 -24.84 -13.88 -43.12
CA GLN A 31 -24.70 -14.16 -44.55
C GLN A 31 -23.24 -14.02 -45.03
N SER A 32 -22.43 -13.25 -44.30
CA SER A 32 -21.04 -12.93 -44.63
C SER A 32 -20.02 -13.78 -43.86
N ILE A 33 -20.46 -14.78 -43.07
CA ILE A 33 -19.59 -15.72 -42.34
C ILE A 33 -19.75 -17.14 -42.88
N ASP A 34 -18.81 -18.02 -42.54
CA ASP A 34 -18.83 -19.41 -43.00
C ASP A 34 -20.13 -20.15 -42.61
N LYS A 35 -20.67 -20.94 -43.55
CA LYS A 35 -21.92 -21.68 -43.35
C LYS A 35 -21.79 -22.75 -42.26
N GLY A 36 -20.62 -23.34 -42.10
CA GLY A 36 -20.33 -24.31 -41.04
C GLY A 36 -20.42 -23.67 -39.66
N LEU A 37 -19.86 -22.48 -39.48
CA LEU A 37 -19.94 -21.72 -38.23
C LEU A 37 -21.38 -21.26 -37.94
N THR A 38 -22.10 -20.76 -38.95
CA THR A 38 -23.50 -20.35 -38.82
C THR A 38 -24.41 -21.51 -38.43
N ASN A 39 -24.25 -22.66 -39.08
CA ASN A 39 -25.01 -23.88 -38.76
C ASN A 39 -24.69 -24.38 -37.35
N PHE A 40 -23.44 -24.24 -36.91
CA PHE A 40 -23.04 -24.61 -35.55
C PHE A 40 -23.71 -23.73 -34.50
N ILE A 41 -23.65 -22.40 -34.65
CA ILE A 41 -24.30 -21.45 -33.73
C ILE A 41 -25.82 -21.69 -33.68
N SER A 42 -26.44 -21.85 -34.85
CA SER A 42 -27.88 -22.14 -34.97
C SER A 42 -28.27 -23.48 -34.33
N GLY A 43 -27.41 -24.51 -34.49
CA GLY A 43 -27.58 -25.82 -33.88
C GLY A 43 -27.54 -25.76 -32.36
N ILE A 44 -26.62 -24.97 -31.79
CA ILE A 44 -26.51 -24.75 -30.34
C ILE A 44 -27.74 -24.01 -29.80
N SER A 45 -28.17 -22.92 -30.46
CA SER A 45 -29.37 -22.19 -30.04
C SER A 45 -30.61 -23.10 -30.01
N LYS A 46 -30.77 -23.97 -31.01
CA LYS A 46 -31.86 -24.96 -31.06
C LYS A 46 -31.75 -26.01 -29.96
N ALA A 47 -30.56 -26.57 -29.74
CA ALA A 47 -30.34 -27.59 -28.72
C ALA A 47 -30.65 -27.07 -27.30
N LEU A 48 -30.33 -25.80 -27.04
CA LEU A 48 -30.58 -25.13 -25.76
C LEU A 48 -31.99 -24.53 -25.63
N LYS A 49 -32.86 -24.72 -26.64
CA LYS A 49 -34.22 -24.16 -26.70
C LYS A 49 -34.25 -22.63 -26.49
N VAL A 50 -33.21 -21.94 -26.93
CA VAL A 50 -33.16 -20.48 -26.90
C VAL A 50 -33.90 -19.96 -28.13
N ASP A 51 -34.96 -19.17 -27.92
CA ASP A 51 -35.70 -18.52 -29.00
C ASP A 51 -34.76 -17.57 -29.77
N ASN A 52 -34.83 -17.60 -31.10
CA ASN A 52 -34.09 -16.69 -31.99
C ASN A 52 -34.45 -15.21 -31.77
N LYS A 53 -35.56 -14.93 -31.07
CA LYS A 53 -35.93 -13.56 -30.66
C LYS A 53 -35.18 -13.08 -29.41
N ASN A 54 -34.62 -13.99 -28.62
CA ASN A 54 -34.00 -13.69 -27.32
C ASN A 54 -32.49 -13.49 -27.40
N TRP A 55 -31.95 -13.28 -28.61
CA TRP A 55 -30.58 -12.86 -28.83
C TRP A 55 -30.45 -12.22 -30.23
N ASN A 56 -29.44 -11.36 -30.38
CA ASN A 56 -29.13 -10.72 -31.66
C ASN A 56 -27.63 -10.57 -31.92
N ILE A 57 -26.79 -10.68 -30.89
CA ILE A 57 -25.34 -10.72 -31.00
C ILE A 57 -24.81 -12.08 -30.54
N VAL A 58 -23.85 -12.64 -31.28
CA VAL A 58 -23.03 -13.78 -30.82
C VAL A 58 -21.63 -13.29 -30.48
N LYS A 59 -21.13 -13.65 -29.29
CA LYS A 59 -19.74 -13.49 -28.86
C LYS A 59 -19.03 -14.84 -29.00
N LEU A 60 -18.05 -14.93 -29.89
CA LEU A 60 -17.24 -16.12 -30.11
C LEU A 60 -15.88 -15.94 -29.41
N SER A 61 -15.49 -16.88 -28.55
CA SER A 61 -14.15 -16.85 -27.93
C SER A 61 -13.08 -17.27 -28.93
N LYS A 62 -11.95 -16.57 -28.93
CA LYS A 62 -10.74 -16.91 -29.73
C LYS A 62 -9.82 -17.87 -28.98
N LYS A 63 -9.89 -17.87 -27.65
CA LYS A 63 -9.04 -18.68 -26.77
C LYS A 63 -9.72 -19.98 -26.36
N ASP A 64 -10.98 -19.91 -25.97
CA ASP A 64 -11.70 -21.04 -25.39
C ASP A 64 -12.72 -21.64 -26.35
N PHE A 65 -13.10 -22.90 -26.12
CA PHE A 65 -14.24 -23.49 -26.81
C PHE A 65 -15.57 -23.05 -26.19
N LYS A 66 -15.86 -21.74 -26.30
CA LYS A 66 -17.01 -21.07 -25.69
C LYS A 66 -17.65 -20.10 -26.67
N LEU A 67 -18.97 -19.95 -26.54
CA LEU A 67 -19.70 -18.85 -27.18
C LEU A 67 -20.75 -18.29 -26.24
N SER A 68 -21.10 -17.02 -26.43
CA SER A 68 -22.21 -16.39 -25.72
C SER A 68 -23.24 -15.81 -26.69
N LEU A 69 -24.52 -16.00 -26.39
CA LEU A 69 -25.65 -15.36 -27.06
C LEU A 69 -26.07 -14.15 -26.23
N LEU A 70 -26.05 -12.96 -26.81
CA LEU A 70 -26.32 -11.68 -26.14
C LEU A 70 -27.59 -11.06 -26.73
N ASN A 71 -28.45 -10.53 -25.86
CA ASN A 71 -29.69 -9.87 -26.24
C ASN A 71 -29.63 -8.36 -25.98
N TYR A 72 -29.71 -7.58 -27.06
CA TYR A 72 -29.82 -6.11 -27.03
C TYR A 72 -31.13 -5.69 -27.71
N PRO A 73 -32.27 -5.65 -27.00
CA PRO A 73 -33.58 -5.39 -27.63
C PRO A 73 -33.64 -4.08 -28.43
N SER A 74 -32.97 -3.03 -27.96
CA SER A 74 -32.90 -1.72 -28.58
C SER A 74 -31.72 -1.54 -29.54
N PHE A 75 -31.11 -2.62 -30.05
CA PHE A 75 -29.90 -2.56 -30.89
C PHE A 75 -29.99 -1.59 -32.07
N PHE A 76 -31.17 -1.49 -32.71
CA PHE A 76 -31.39 -0.61 -33.85
C PHE A 76 -31.96 0.76 -33.48
N THR A 77 -32.52 0.93 -32.29
CA THR A 77 -33.24 2.15 -31.90
C THR A 77 -32.47 3.04 -30.93
N ASP A 78 -31.56 2.45 -30.13
CA ASP A 78 -30.72 3.17 -29.19
C ASP A 78 -29.28 3.19 -29.69
N SER A 79 -28.61 4.34 -29.58
CA SER A 79 -27.22 4.52 -29.98
C SER A 79 -26.25 3.69 -29.11
N TYR A 80 -26.58 3.52 -27.82
CA TYR A 80 -25.79 2.77 -26.85
C TYR A 80 -26.66 1.74 -26.12
N PRO A 81 -27.16 0.71 -26.83
CA PRO A 81 -28.21 -0.15 -26.32
C PRO A 81 -27.72 -0.95 -25.11
N PRO A 82 -28.50 -1.02 -24.02
CA PRO A 82 -28.17 -1.85 -22.86
C PRO A 82 -28.36 -3.33 -23.17
N LEU A 83 -27.49 -4.16 -22.60
CA LEU A 83 -27.60 -5.61 -22.60
C LEU A 83 -28.74 -6.00 -21.68
N GLU A 84 -29.70 -6.78 -22.17
CA GLU A 84 -30.81 -7.27 -21.36
C GLU A 84 -30.51 -8.67 -20.80
N GLN A 85 -29.86 -9.52 -21.60
CA GLN A 85 -29.57 -10.89 -21.22
C GLN A 85 -28.32 -11.41 -21.93
N SER A 86 -27.53 -12.22 -21.21
CA SER A 86 -26.46 -13.03 -21.78
C SER A 86 -26.65 -14.52 -21.46
N ILE A 87 -26.38 -15.38 -22.43
CA ILE A 87 -26.34 -16.82 -22.28
C ILE A 87 -24.95 -17.29 -22.70
N THR A 88 -24.11 -17.64 -21.74
CA THR A 88 -22.75 -18.14 -22.01
C THR A 88 -22.74 -19.66 -21.96
N ILE A 89 -22.15 -20.26 -22.99
CA ILE A 89 -22.19 -21.70 -23.24
C ILE A 89 -20.75 -22.21 -23.28
N ASP A 90 -20.43 -23.10 -22.34
CA ASP A 90 -19.16 -23.81 -22.30
C ASP A 90 -19.31 -25.14 -23.04
N LEU A 91 -18.67 -25.25 -24.20
CA LEU A 91 -18.81 -26.40 -25.09
C LEU A 91 -17.93 -27.58 -24.65
N VAL A 92 -16.97 -27.35 -23.74
CA VAL A 92 -16.18 -28.42 -23.14
C VAL A 92 -16.96 -29.07 -22.00
N LYS A 93 -17.52 -28.24 -21.11
CA LYS A 93 -18.25 -28.70 -19.93
C LYS A 93 -19.72 -29.03 -20.21
N LEU A 94 -20.23 -28.64 -21.38
CA LEU A 94 -21.63 -28.73 -21.77
C LEU A 94 -22.57 -28.03 -20.77
N THR A 95 -22.11 -26.92 -20.20
CA THR A 95 -22.88 -26.12 -19.25
C THR A 95 -23.33 -24.80 -19.87
N GLN A 96 -24.44 -24.26 -19.37
CA GLN A 96 -24.94 -22.94 -19.74
C GLN A 96 -25.09 -22.07 -18.50
N ARG A 97 -24.78 -20.78 -18.66
CA ARG A 97 -25.02 -19.73 -17.66
C ARG A 97 -25.87 -18.64 -18.28
N ILE A 98 -27.00 -18.35 -17.66
CA ILE A 98 -27.90 -17.25 -18.04
C ILE A 98 -27.70 -16.11 -17.04
N THR A 99 -27.55 -14.90 -17.54
CA THR A 99 -27.47 -13.69 -16.70
C THR A 99 -28.40 -12.65 -17.28
N LYS A 100 -29.37 -12.19 -16.48
CA LYS A 100 -30.31 -11.14 -16.82
C LYS A 100 -29.81 -9.81 -16.26
N TYR A 101 -29.71 -8.81 -17.11
CA TYR A 101 -29.26 -7.47 -16.78
C TYR A 101 -30.44 -6.46 -16.74
N SER A 102 -31.66 -6.90 -17.06
CA SER A 102 -32.89 -6.11 -16.96
C SER A 102 -33.13 -5.52 -15.56
N ASP A 103 -32.61 -6.18 -14.53
CA ASP A 103 -32.85 -5.84 -13.13
C ASP A 103 -31.75 -4.94 -12.55
N TYR A 104 -30.79 -4.51 -13.39
CA TYR A 104 -29.64 -3.70 -12.99
C TYR A 104 -29.84 -2.24 -13.41
N ASP A 105 -29.60 -1.31 -12.48
CA ASP A 105 -29.68 0.14 -12.75
C ASP A 105 -28.60 0.61 -13.73
N ASN A 106 -27.47 -0.10 -13.81
CA ASN A 106 -26.34 0.20 -14.70
C ASN A 106 -25.95 -1.02 -15.58
N PRO A 107 -26.74 -1.36 -16.62
CA PRO A 107 -26.45 -2.50 -17.47
C PRO A 107 -25.23 -2.25 -18.38
N PRO A 108 -24.52 -3.31 -18.83
CA PRO A 108 -23.51 -3.19 -19.87
C PRO A 108 -24.13 -2.61 -21.15
N ILE A 109 -23.43 -1.69 -21.82
CA ILE A 109 -23.90 -1.10 -23.07
C ILE A 109 -23.06 -1.58 -24.25
N LEU A 110 -23.67 -1.54 -25.44
CA LEU A 110 -22.96 -1.79 -26.68
C LEU A 110 -22.50 -0.47 -27.31
N HIS A 111 -21.25 -0.45 -27.77
CA HIS A 111 -20.67 0.64 -28.55
C HIS A 111 -19.99 0.09 -29.80
N ARG A 112 -19.78 0.96 -30.80
CA ARG A 112 -19.21 0.61 -32.12
C ARG A 112 -20.03 -0.44 -32.88
N LYS A 113 -21.35 -0.24 -32.97
CA LYS A 113 -22.30 -1.19 -33.57
C LYS A 113 -22.03 -1.41 -35.07
N GLU A 114 -21.47 -0.42 -35.77
CA GLU A 114 -21.10 -0.51 -37.18
C GLU A 114 -20.13 -1.66 -37.45
N THR A 115 -19.28 -2.01 -36.49
CA THR A 115 -18.32 -3.12 -36.62
C THR A 115 -18.98 -4.50 -36.64
N MET A 116 -20.24 -4.61 -36.21
CA MET A 116 -20.97 -5.88 -36.07
C MET A 116 -21.93 -6.16 -37.24
N LEU A 117 -22.04 -5.23 -38.20
CA LEU A 117 -22.91 -5.31 -39.37
C LEU A 117 -22.10 -5.28 -40.67
N SER A 118 -22.74 -5.65 -41.78
CA SER A 118 -22.15 -5.51 -43.12
C SER A 118 -22.15 -4.03 -43.53
N ASP A 119 -21.16 -3.62 -44.31
CA ASP A 119 -21.09 -2.28 -44.91
C ASP A 119 -22.29 -1.96 -45.81
N SER A 120 -22.88 -2.99 -46.42
CA SER A 120 -24.12 -2.91 -47.20
C SER A 120 -25.40 -2.81 -46.37
N HIS A 121 -25.33 -2.85 -45.03
CA HIS A 121 -26.52 -2.82 -44.17
C HIS A 121 -27.09 -1.39 -44.06
N PRO A 122 -28.43 -1.18 -44.15
CA PRO A 122 -29.03 0.17 -44.13
C PRO A 122 -28.62 1.03 -42.92
N SER A 123 -28.50 0.44 -41.73
CA SER A 123 -28.10 1.12 -40.49
C SER A 123 -26.59 1.32 -40.31
N TYR A 124 -25.74 0.85 -41.23
CA TYR A 124 -24.29 0.88 -41.08
C TYR A 124 -23.74 2.32 -40.99
N GLU A 125 -24.14 3.19 -41.93
CA GLU A 125 -23.66 4.57 -41.99
C GLU A 125 -24.12 5.39 -40.77
N GLU A 126 -25.34 5.18 -40.28
CA GLU A 126 -25.83 5.85 -39.07
C GLU A 126 -25.00 5.48 -37.83
N PHE A 127 -24.72 4.20 -37.63
CA PHE A 127 -23.92 3.74 -36.48
C PHE A 127 -22.47 4.21 -36.56
N LYS A 128 -21.93 4.29 -37.78
CA LYS A 128 -20.59 4.81 -38.03
C LYS A 128 -20.49 6.29 -37.65
N LEU A 129 -21.51 7.10 -37.95
CA LEU A 129 -21.57 8.50 -37.54
C LEU A 129 -21.59 8.65 -36.01
N VAL A 130 -22.41 7.86 -35.30
CA VAL A 130 -22.45 7.85 -33.82
C VAL A 130 -21.07 7.53 -33.23
N THR A 131 -20.38 6.53 -33.79
CA THR A 131 -19.02 6.19 -33.34
C THR A 131 -18.03 7.33 -33.61
N GLN A 132 -18.10 7.98 -34.78
CA GLN A 132 -17.23 9.11 -35.13
C GLN A 132 -17.45 10.31 -34.20
N GLU A 133 -18.69 10.59 -33.80
CA GLU A 133 -19.00 11.63 -32.81
C GLU A 133 -18.30 11.35 -31.46
N GLY A 134 -18.40 10.12 -30.96
CA GLY A 134 -17.74 9.73 -29.71
C GLY A 134 -16.21 9.72 -29.81
N GLU A 135 -15.64 9.39 -30.97
CA GLU A 135 -14.20 9.48 -31.22
C GLU A 135 -13.73 10.94 -31.22
N ALA A 136 -14.45 11.83 -31.91
CA ALA A 136 -14.17 13.27 -31.93
C ALA A 136 -14.30 13.92 -30.54
N ALA A 137 -15.22 13.42 -29.71
CA ALA A 137 -15.41 13.85 -28.32
C ALA A 137 -14.37 13.26 -27.34
N GLY A 138 -13.47 12.36 -27.79
CA GLY A 138 -12.45 11.74 -26.97
C GLY A 138 -12.93 10.59 -26.07
N LEU A 139 -14.18 10.15 -26.21
CA LEU A 139 -14.81 9.17 -25.31
C LEU A 139 -14.19 7.77 -25.41
N TYR A 140 -13.53 7.44 -26.52
CA TYR A 140 -12.93 6.12 -26.75
C TYR A 140 -11.44 6.02 -26.40
N GLN A 141 -10.82 7.09 -25.85
CA GLN A 141 -9.38 7.08 -25.50
C GLN A 141 -9.03 6.03 -24.43
N ASN A 142 -9.94 5.80 -23.47
CA ASN A 142 -9.80 4.72 -22.49
C ASN A 142 -10.92 3.69 -22.67
N SER A 143 -10.69 2.73 -23.56
CA SER A 143 -11.69 1.73 -23.96
C SER A 143 -12.07 0.72 -22.86
N ARG A 144 -11.43 0.75 -21.69
CA ARG A 144 -11.72 -0.17 -20.57
C ARG A 144 -12.79 0.35 -19.61
N MET A 145 -13.12 1.65 -19.64
CA MET A 145 -14.09 2.28 -18.72
C MET A 145 -15.47 2.56 -19.34
N ILE A 146 -15.69 2.15 -20.59
CA ILE A 146 -16.85 2.57 -21.41
C ILE A 146 -17.94 1.49 -21.55
N GLY A 147 -17.82 0.40 -20.80
CA GLY A 147 -18.65 -0.80 -20.96
C GLY A 147 -20.03 -0.72 -20.31
N PHE A 148 -20.30 0.26 -19.44
CA PHE A 148 -21.51 0.35 -18.63
C PHE A 148 -22.21 1.70 -18.81
N LYS A 149 -23.55 1.70 -18.74
CA LYS A 149 -24.41 2.86 -19.01
C LYS A 149 -24.06 4.10 -18.17
N SER A 150 -24.04 4.01 -16.85
CA SER A 150 -23.78 5.13 -15.94
C SER A 150 -22.34 5.64 -16.04
N SER A 151 -21.37 4.75 -16.28
CA SER A 151 -19.97 5.14 -16.53
C SER A 151 -19.85 5.90 -17.85
N TRP A 152 -20.57 5.46 -18.88
CA TRP A 152 -20.63 6.13 -20.18
C TRP A 152 -21.28 7.51 -20.09
N GLU A 153 -22.43 7.63 -19.41
CA GLU A 153 -23.11 8.91 -19.18
C GLU A 153 -22.23 9.90 -18.39
N ARG A 154 -21.53 9.42 -17.36
CA ARG A 154 -20.59 10.24 -16.58
C ARG A 154 -19.37 10.67 -17.39
N LEU A 155 -18.86 9.78 -18.25
CA LEU A 155 -17.74 10.08 -19.13
C LEU A 155 -18.12 11.16 -20.15
N ILE A 156 -19.32 11.07 -20.71
CA ILE A 156 -19.92 12.06 -21.61
C ILE A 156 -20.03 13.42 -20.91
N ALA A 157 -20.60 13.44 -19.71
CA ALA A 157 -20.70 14.66 -18.90
C ALA A 157 -19.33 15.26 -18.57
N LYS A 158 -18.34 14.42 -18.21
CA LYS A 158 -16.97 14.85 -17.91
C LYS A 158 -16.29 15.51 -19.12
N HIS A 159 -16.58 15.05 -20.34
CA HIS A 159 -16.08 15.65 -21.57
C HIS A 159 -16.89 16.88 -22.02
N GLY A 160 -17.88 17.30 -21.25
CA GLY A 160 -18.72 18.47 -21.53
C GLY A 160 -19.81 18.22 -22.57
N TYR A 161 -20.20 16.96 -22.76
CA TYR A 161 -21.27 16.57 -23.66
C TYR A 161 -22.49 16.06 -22.87
N GLU A 162 -23.63 15.99 -23.56
CA GLU A 162 -24.84 15.29 -23.11
C GLU A 162 -25.40 14.46 -24.27
N LEU A 163 -26.19 13.44 -23.92
CA LEU A 163 -26.89 12.60 -24.90
C LEU A 163 -28.32 13.11 -25.07
N VAL A 164 -28.65 13.55 -26.28
CA VAL A 164 -30.03 13.90 -26.68
C VAL A 164 -30.40 13.03 -27.88
N ASP A 165 -31.46 12.22 -27.74
CA ASP A 165 -31.90 11.25 -28.75
C ASP A 165 -30.77 10.34 -29.28
N GLY A 166 -29.84 9.96 -28.39
CA GLY A 166 -28.70 9.10 -28.71
C GLY A 166 -27.53 9.79 -29.40
N ARG A 167 -27.57 11.11 -29.61
CA ARG A 167 -26.50 11.90 -30.25
C ARG A 167 -25.81 12.82 -29.24
N LEU A 168 -24.54 13.14 -29.49
CA LEU A 168 -23.73 13.96 -28.58
C LEU A 168 -23.92 15.46 -28.87
N PHE A 169 -24.33 16.21 -27.86
CA PHE A 169 -24.42 17.67 -27.91
C PHE A 169 -23.49 18.30 -26.87
N ARG A 170 -22.83 19.42 -27.21
CA ARG A 170 -22.01 20.16 -26.25
C ARG A 170 -22.92 20.85 -25.25
N ASN A 171 -22.68 20.60 -23.97
CA ASN A 171 -23.39 21.28 -22.91
C ASN A 171 -22.87 22.73 -22.79
N SER A 172 -23.69 23.71 -23.19
CA SER A 172 -23.35 25.13 -23.12
C SER A 172 -23.43 25.73 -21.71
N ALA A 173 -23.86 24.96 -20.71
CA ALA A 173 -23.91 25.37 -19.32
C ALA A 173 -22.88 24.60 -18.48
N LEU A 174 -21.93 25.32 -17.87
CA LEU A 174 -21.05 24.80 -16.82
C LEU A 174 -21.91 24.41 -15.60
N ILE A 175 -22.40 23.17 -15.55
CA ILE A 175 -23.14 22.66 -14.40
C ILE A 175 -22.16 22.08 -13.38
N LYS A 176 -22.05 22.74 -12.22
CA LYS A 176 -21.55 22.15 -10.97
C LYS A 176 -22.41 20.92 -10.64
N PRO A 177 -21.83 19.77 -10.25
CA PRO A 177 -22.61 18.56 -10.03
C PRO A 177 -23.68 18.78 -8.95
N ASN A 178 -24.93 18.47 -9.29
CA ASN A 178 -26.07 18.46 -8.36
C ASN A 178 -25.81 17.44 -7.25
N ASP A 179 -25.75 17.92 -6.00
CA ASP A 179 -25.41 17.20 -4.78
C ASP A 179 -26.70 16.71 -4.06
N ASP A 180 -27.54 15.93 -4.77
CA ASP A 180 -28.83 15.44 -4.24
C ASP A 180 -28.84 13.94 -3.86
N ASN A 181 -27.67 13.30 -3.75
CA ASN A 181 -27.54 12.00 -3.11
C ASN A 181 -27.07 12.19 -1.66
N LYS A 182 -27.81 11.65 -0.68
CA LYS A 182 -27.43 11.62 0.75
C LYS A 182 -25.93 11.33 0.89
N LYS A 183 -25.16 12.33 1.30
CA LYS A 183 -23.68 12.27 1.38
C LYS A 183 -23.26 11.20 2.39
N ILE A 184 -22.79 10.06 1.90
CA ILE A 184 -22.21 8.98 2.73
C ILE A 184 -20.77 9.37 3.07
N ASP A 185 -20.44 9.36 4.36
CA ASP A 185 -19.14 9.82 4.85
C ASP A 185 -18.05 8.73 4.74
N ARG A 186 -17.70 8.32 3.51
CA ARG A 186 -16.73 7.23 3.24
C ARG A 186 -15.42 7.38 4.02
N HIS A 187 -14.91 8.61 4.14
CA HIS A 187 -13.66 8.94 4.83
C HIS A 187 -13.63 8.54 6.33
N LYS A 188 -14.79 8.33 6.98
CA LYS A 188 -14.88 7.94 8.40
C LYS A 188 -14.64 6.45 8.65
N THR A 189 -14.46 5.66 7.59
CA THR A 189 -14.16 4.21 7.68
C THR A 189 -12.68 3.91 7.95
N ALA A 190 -11.78 4.86 7.69
CA ALA A 190 -10.36 4.73 7.99
C ALA A 190 -10.12 4.77 9.51
N ILE A 191 -9.67 3.65 10.08
CA ILE A 191 -9.40 3.49 11.52
C ILE A 191 -7.89 3.57 11.76
N VAL A 192 -7.47 4.33 12.79
CA VAL A 192 -6.08 4.36 13.26
C VAL A 192 -5.70 3.02 13.88
N ARG A 193 -4.64 2.37 13.39
CA ARG A 193 -4.12 1.09 13.88
C ARG A 193 -2.63 1.19 14.19
N HIS A 194 -2.18 0.37 15.15
CA HIS A 194 -0.78 0.33 15.60
C HIS A 194 0.02 -0.87 15.08
N GLU A 195 -0.59 -1.71 14.24
CA GLU A 195 0.01 -2.93 13.67
C GLU A 195 -0.37 -3.09 12.19
N LEU A 196 0.40 -3.88 11.44
CA LEU A 196 0.07 -4.28 10.07
C LEU A 196 -1.36 -4.84 9.96
N SER A 197 -2.07 -4.43 8.92
CA SER A 197 -3.37 -4.99 8.55
C SER A 197 -3.26 -6.48 8.20
N SER A 198 -4.38 -7.20 8.31
CA SER A 198 -4.44 -8.64 7.97
C SER A 198 -3.87 -9.00 6.59
N PRO A 199 -4.15 -8.26 5.48
CA PRO A 199 -3.52 -8.56 4.19
C PRO A 199 -2.00 -8.37 4.22
N MET A 200 -1.48 -7.33 4.88
CA MET A 200 -0.03 -7.10 5.02
C MET A 200 0.64 -8.17 5.90
N LYS A 201 -0.01 -8.63 6.97
CA LYS A 201 0.45 -9.77 7.79
C LYS A 201 0.52 -11.07 6.96
N SER A 202 -0.41 -11.26 6.02
CA SER A 202 -0.39 -12.41 5.10
C SER A 202 0.80 -12.34 4.15
N LEU A 203 1.10 -11.16 3.58
CA LEU A 203 2.29 -10.94 2.76
C LEU A 203 3.59 -11.25 3.53
N ALA A 204 3.71 -10.78 4.78
CA ALA A 204 4.85 -11.10 5.65
C ALA A 204 5.00 -12.61 5.87
N LYS A 205 3.90 -13.30 6.24
CA LYS A 205 3.90 -14.74 6.50
C LYS A 205 4.38 -15.56 5.31
N HIS A 206 4.08 -15.12 4.10
CA HIS A 206 4.46 -15.80 2.86
C HIS A 206 5.80 -15.31 2.27
N GLY A 207 6.55 -14.47 3.01
CA GLY A 207 7.90 -14.04 2.62
C GLY A 207 7.94 -12.89 1.62
N PHE A 208 6.79 -12.32 1.24
CA PHE A 208 6.73 -11.23 0.27
C PHE A 208 7.16 -9.86 0.84
N LEU A 209 7.21 -9.74 2.18
CA LEU A 209 7.74 -8.56 2.88
C LEU A 209 9.20 -8.75 3.35
N SER A 210 9.96 -9.59 2.66
CA SER A 210 11.41 -9.75 2.91
C SER A 210 12.21 -8.46 2.65
N GLY A 211 11.62 -7.53 1.88
CA GLY A 211 12.21 -6.27 1.41
C GLY A 211 12.96 -6.39 0.08
N GLU A 212 12.86 -7.55 -0.57
CA GLU A 212 13.22 -7.73 -1.98
C GLU A 212 12.19 -7.10 -2.92
N HIS A 213 10.98 -6.86 -2.42
CA HIS A 213 9.84 -6.36 -3.20
C HIS A 213 9.41 -4.95 -2.82
N SER A 214 8.92 -4.20 -3.81
CA SER A 214 8.24 -2.93 -3.63
C SER A 214 6.73 -3.12 -3.46
N VAL A 215 6.10 -2.30 -2.62
CA VAL A 215 4.68 -2.42 -2.26
C VAL A 215 3.93 -1.12 -2.57
N PHE A 216 2.80 -1.22 -3.27
CA PHE A 216 1.83 -0.13 -3.42
C PHE A 216 0.60 -0.41 -2.55
N ASP A 217 0.20 0.52 -1.69
CA ASP A 217 -1.02 0.44 -0.89
C ASP A 217 -2.12 1.33 -1.48
N TYR A 218 -3.06 0.70 -2.19
CA TYR A 218 -4.17 1.32 -2.88
C TYR A 218 -5.32 1.54 -1.89
N GLY A 219 -5.61 2.79 -1.56
CA GLY A 219 -6.55 3.18 -0.50
C GLY A 219 -5.91 3.07 0.89
N CYS A 220 -4.71 3.62 1.06
CA CYS A 220 -3.92 3.49 2.28
C CYS A 220 -4.52 4.18 3.53
N GLY A 221 -5.61 4.95 3.37
CA GLY A 221 -6.19 5.75 4.44
C GLY A 221 -5.16 6.68 5.06
N GLN A 222 -5.02 6.62 6.40
CA GLN A 222 -4.07 7.44 7.15
C GLN A 222 -2.60 6.95 7.04
N GLY A 223 -2.33 5.83 6.35
CA GLY A 223 -0.97 5.33 6.10
C GLY A 223 -0.32 4.58 7.27
N ASP A 224 -1.10 3.87 8.09
CA ASP A 224 -0.55 3.06 9.20
C ASP A 224 0.33 1.91 8.72
N ASP A 225 -0.14 1.17 7.70
CA ASP A 225 0.60 0.07 7.06
C ASP A 225 1.87 0.59 6.38
N LEU A 226 1.79 1.71 5.66
CA LEU A 226 2.96 2.35 5.04
C LEU A 226 4.04 2.69 6.06
N ARG A 227 3.67 3.32 7.18
CA ARG A 227 4.63 3.68 8.25
C ARG A 227 5.31 2.44 8.83
N GLU A 228 4.60 1.31 8.90
CA GLU A 228 5.14 0.05 9.42
C GLU A 228 6.08 -0.62 8.42
N LEU A 229 5.71 -0.65 7.14
CA LEU A 229 6.55 -1.16 6.06
C LEU A 229 7.85 -0.34 5.93
N GLU A 230 7.74 0.99 5.93
CA GLU A 230 8.88 1.91 5.90
C GLU A 230 9.81 1.71 7.10
N ALA A 231 9.26 1.53 8.31
CA ALA A 231 10.07 1.26 9.51
C ALA A 231 10.87 -0.06 9.41
N HIS A 232 10.40 -1.02 8.61
CA HIS A 232 11.10 -2.27 8.33
C HIS A 232 11.99 -2.21 7.07
N GLY A 233 12.21 -1.00 6.53
CA GLY A 233 13.02 -0.75 5.33
C GLY A 233 12.39 -1.25 4.04
N ILE A 234 11.09 -1.57 4.04
CA ILE A 234 10.37 -2.01 2.84
C ILE A 234 9.96 -0.77 2.06
N ASP A 235 10.26 -0.78 0.76
CA ASP A 235 9.83 0.30 -0.12
C ASP A 235 8.32 0.23 -0.34
N ALA A 236 7.59 1.19 0.23
CA ALA A 236 6.15 1.28 0.14
C ALA A 236 5.71 2.67 -0.34
N ILE A 237 4.75 2.69 -1.26
CA ILE A 237 4.03 3.89 -1.71
C ILE A 237 2.55 3.66 -1.47
N GLY A 238 1.79 4.70 -1.13
CA GLY A 238 0.33 4.54 -1.05
C GLY A 238 -0.43 5.78 -1.46
N TRP A 239 -1.63 5.50 -1.98
CA TRP A 239 -2.56 6.48 -2.51
C TRP A 239 -3.89 6.34 -1.79
N ASP A 240 -4.54 7.47 -1.49
CA ASP A 240 -5.90 7.49 -0.95
C ASP A 240 -6.62 8.73 -1.46
N PRO A 241 -7.87 8.63 -1.95
CA PRO A 241 -8.57 9.76 -2.56
C PRO A 241 -8.83 10.93 -1.59
N ASN A 242 -8.83 10.70 -0.28
CA ASN A 242 -9.07 11.73 0.73
C ASN A 242 -7.80 12.11 1.50
N PHE A 243 -6.95 11.14 1.83
CA PHE A 243 -5.79 11.36 2.69
C PHE A 243 -4.49 11.61 1.91
N ARG A 244 -4.36 11.07 0.70
CA ARG A 244 -3.17 11.20 -0.16
C ARG A 244 -3.56 11.27 -1.65
N PRO A 245 -4.33 12.29 -2.08
CA PRO A 245 -4.85 12.38 -3.44
C PRO A 245 -3.76 12.67 -4.48
N ASP A 246 -2.70 13.37 -4.07
CA ASP A 246 -1.64 13.87 -4.96
C ASP A 246 -0.57 12.80 -5.28
N THR A 247 -0.61 11.62 -4.66
CA THR A 247 0.34 10.54 -4.95
C THR A 247 0.05 9.96 -6.33
N GLU A 248 1.04 9.94 -7.22
CA GLU A 248 0.91 9.27 -8.52
C GLU A 248 0.79 7.74 -8.34
N LYS A 249 -0.13 7.15 -9.10
CA LYS A 249 -0.29 5.70 -9.17
C LYS A 249 0.79 5.12 -10.10
N VAL A 250 1.81 4.54 -9.51
CA VAL A 250 2.96 3.96 -10.21
C VAL A 250 2.91 2.43 -10.17
N VAL A 251 3.44 1.78 -11.21
CA VAL A 251 3.51 0.32 -11.28
C VAL A 251 4.55 -0.19 -10.28
N LEU A 252 4.15 -1.04 -9.33
CA LEU A 252 5.04 -1.69 -8.36
C LEU A 252 4.86 -3.22 -8.38
N GLU A 253 5.82 -3.95 -7.77
CA GLU A 253 5.80 -5.42 -7.78
C GLU A 253 4.58 -5.99 -7.06
N ILE A 254 4.28 -5.48 -5.87
CA ILE A 254 3.15 -5.91 -5.07
C ILE A 254 2.19 -4.75 -4.90
N VAL A 255 0.89 -4.97 -5.12
CA VAL A 255 -0.15 -3.97 -4.87
C VAL A 255 -1.15 -4.56 -3.88
N ASN A 256 -1.45 -3.82 -2.82
CA ASN A 256 -2.49 -4.15 -1.85
C ASN A 256 -3.69 -3.23 -2.06
N ILE A 257 -4.89 -3.78 -2.20
CA ILE A 257 -6.17 -3.06 -2.15
C ILE A 257 -6.97 -3.58 -0.94
N GLY A 258 -6.45 -3.27 0.25
CA GLY A 258 -6.91 -3.83 1.50
C GLY A 258 -8.14 -3.09 2.06
N PHE A 259 -9.28 -3.77 2.15
CA PHE A 259 -10.53 -3.27 2.73
C PHE A 259 -11.16 -2.04 2.05
N VAL A 260 -10.75 -1.74 0.81
CA VAL A 260 -11.26 -0.60 0.03
C VAL A 260 -12.58 -0.94 -0.63
N ILE A 261 -12.66 -2.09 -1.30
CA ILE A 261 -13.86 -2.46 -2.05
C ILE A 261 -15.10 -2.63 -1.16
N ASN A 262 -14.95 -2.88 0.14
CA ASN A 262 -16.10 -2.98 1.03
C ASN A 262 -16.68 -1.63 1.49
N VAL A 263 -16.02 -0.50 1.24
CA VAL A 263 -16.52 0.83 1.63
C VAL A 263 -17.10 1.63 0.46
N ILE A 264 -17.12 1.04 -0.74
CA ILE A 264 -17.63 1.65 -1.97
C ILE A 264 -19.03 1.11 -2.25
N GLU A 265 -20.04 2.00 -2.23
CA GLU A 265 -21.45 1.63 -2.42
C GLU A 265 -21.79 1.23 -3.85
N GLU A 266 -21.14 1.83 -4.84
CA GLU A 266 -21.39 1.49 -6.24
C GLU A 266 -20.59 0.24 -6.63
N VAL A 267 -21.28 -0.76 -7.20
CA VAL A 267 -20.61 -1.98 -7.72
C VAL A 267 -19.58 -1.60 -8.79
N ASP A 268 -19.90 -0.63 -9.65
CA ASP A 268 -19.03 -0.24 -10.76
C ASP A 268 -17.77 0.47 -10.25
N GLU A 269 -17.90 1.32 -9.23
CA GLU A 269 -16.72 1.97 -8.63
C GLU A 269 -15.82 0.94 -7.91
N ARG A 270 -16.39 -0.16 -7.38
CA ARG A 270 -15.59 -1.29 -6.86
C ARG A 270 -14.82 -1.98 -7.98
N ILE A 271 -15.47 -2.20 -9.12
CA ILE A 271 -14.85 -2.78 -10.31
C ILE A 271 -13.71 -1.87 -10.80
N GLU A 272 -13.96 -0.56 -10.90
CA GLU A 272 -12.96 0.45 -11.29
C GLU A 272 -11.77 0.49 -10.33
N ALA A 273 -12.01 0.47 -9.02
CA ALA A 273 -10.96 0.45 -8.02
C ALA A 273 -10.10 -0.82 -8.13
N LEU A 274 -10.72 -1.98 -8.33
CA LEU A 274 -10.03 -3.25 -8.48
C LEU A 274 -9.20 -3.33 -9.77
N LEU A 275 -9.77 -2.89 -10.90
CA LEU A 275 -9.05 -2.80 -12.18
C LEU A 275 -7.90 -1.80 -12.12
N GLY A 276 -8.10 -0.65 -11.47
CA GLY A 276 -7.06 0.37 -11.29
C GLY A 276 -5.90 -0.14 -10.43
N ALA A 277 -6.18 -0.91 -9.37
CA ALA A 277 -5.14 -1.56 -8.58
C ALA A 277 -4.39 -2.63 -9.40
N TRP A 278 -5.10 -3.42 -10.22
CA TRP A 278 -4.49 -4.43 -11.10
C TRP A 278 -3.57 -3.85 -12.17
N GLU A 279 -3.91 -2.68 -12.72
CA GLU A 279 -3.12 -2.03 -13.76
C GLU A 279 -1.71 -1.65 -13.27
N ILE A 280 -1.60 -1.24 -12.01
CA ILE A 280 -0.33 -0.89 -11.38
C ILE A 280 0.39 -2.07 -10.72
N THR A 281 -0.14 -3.30 -10.88
CA THR A 281 0.51 -4.52 -10.39
C THR A 281 1.45 -5.09 -11.44
N ALA A 282 2.72 -5.26 -11.07
CA ALA A 282 3.69 -6.00 -11.88
C ALA A 282 3.73 -7.50 -11.56
N LYS A 283 3.62 -7.91 -10.28
CA LYS A 283 3.77 -9.32 -9.85
C LYS A 283 2.57 -9.88 -9.09
N LEU A 284 2.18 -9.27 -7.98
CA LEU A 284 1.16 -9.80 -7.06
C LEU A 284 0.18 -8.71 -6.63
N LEU A 285 -1.12 -8.94 -6.86
CA LEU A 285 -2.21 -8.15 -6.31
C LEU A 285 -2.79 -8.87 -5.08
N VAL A 286 -2.93 -8.13 -3.98
CA VAL A 286 -3.59 -8.58 -2.75
C VAL A 286 -4.91 -7.84 -2.61
N VAL A 287 -6.00 -8.60 -2.56
CA VAL A 287 -7.35 -8.06 -2.38
C VAL A 287 -7.91 -8.55 -1.06
N SER A 288 -8.42 -7.64 -0.23
CA SER A 288 -9.15 -8.03 0.96
C SER A 288 -10.43 -7.23 1.20
N ALA A 289 -11.43 -7.88 1.79
CA ALA A 289 -12.69 -7.25 2.17
C ALA A 289 -13.28 -7.89 3.43
N MET A 290 -14.21 -7.19 4.08
CA MET A 290 -14.86 -7.70 5.29
C MET A 290 -15.82 -8.85 4.96
N ILE A 291 -15.70 -9.95 5.71
CA ILE A 291 -16.59 -11.12 5.64
C ILE A 291 -17.50 -11.14 6.87
N ALA A 292 -18.80 -11.36 6.68
CA ALA A 292 -19.75 -11.54 7.77
C ALA A 292 -20.89 -12.50 7.38
N ASN A 293 -21.53 -13.08 8.39
CA ASN A 293 -22.70 -13.96 8.21
C ASN A 293 -24.00 -13.15 8.32
N ASP A 294 -25.10 -13.68 7.79
CA ASP A 294 -26.40 -13.02 7.71
C ASP A 294 -26.89 -12.49 9.08
N SER A 295 -26.70 -13.27 10.16
CA SER A 295 -27.06 -12.86 11.54
C SER A 295 -26.31 -11.64 12.06
N HIS A 296 -25.14 -11.30 11.49
CA HIS A 296 -24.42 -10.08 11.80
C HIS A 296 -24.93 -8.90 10.96
N ILE A 297 -25.30 -9.15 9.69
CA ILE A 297 -25.76 -8.16 8.73
C ILE A 297 -27.16 -7.64 9.11
N GLU A 298 -28.04 -8.52 9.61
CA GLU A 298 -29.41 -8.21 10.05
C GLU A 298 -29.51 -7.11 11.11
N LYS A 299 -28.41 -6.80 11.81
CA LYS A 299 -28.36 -5.75 12.84
C LYS A 299 -28.25 -4.33 12.27
N PHE A 300 -27.98 -4.19 10.97
CA PHE A 300 -27.75 -2.90 10.33
C PHE A 300 -28.87 -2.55 9.36
N THR A 301 -28.98 -1.27 9.01
CA THR A 301 -29.95 -0.81 8.02
C THR A 301 -29.49 -1.20 6.62
N PRO A 302 -30.26 -2.01 5.86
CA PRO A 302 -29.91 -2.35 4.49
C PRO A 302 -29.84 -1.10 3.60
N TYR A 303 -28.80 -1.03 2.76
CA TYR A 303 -28.63 0.05 1.79
C TYR A 303 -27.90 -0.48 0.57
N LYS A 304 -28.56 -0.42 -0.60
CA LYS A 304 -28.10 -1.08 -1.83
C LYS A 304 -27.79 -2.56 -1.58
N ASP A 305 -26.60 -3.02 -1.94
CA ASP A 305 -26.14 -4.40 -1.72
C ASP A 305 -25.38 -4.58 -0.40
N GLY A 306 -25.29 -3.53 0.43
CA GLY A 306 -24.61 -3.54 1.72
C GLY A 306 -25.49 -2.96 2.83
N VAL A 307 -24.84 -2.36 3.83
CA VAL A 307 -25.50 -1.78 4.98
C VAL A 307 -24.96 -0.39 5.32
N LEU A 308 -25.80 0.45 5.93
CA LEU A 308 -25.39 1.70 6.56
C LEU A 308 -25.11 1.48 8.03
N THR A 309 -23.96 1.95 8.49
CA THR A 309 -23.60 1.94 9.91
C THR A 309 -24.23 3.12 10.65
N SER A 310 -24.23 3.07 11.99
CA SER A 310 -24.66 4.19 12.85
C SER A 310 -23.85 5.48 12.66
N ARG A 311 -22.69 5.42 11.99
CA ARG A 311 -21.84 6.57 11.64
C ARG A 311 -22.12 7.13 10.25
N ASN A 312 -23.19 6.68 9.58
CA ASN A 312 -23.55 7.05 8.21
C ASN A 312 -22.45 6.69 7.18
N THR A 313 -21.80 5.53 7.38
CA THR A 313 -20.83 4.96 6.43
C THR A 313 -21.42 3.71 5.77
N PHE A 314 -21.15 3.51 4.49
CA PHE A 314 -21.51 2.29 3.78
C PHE A 314 -20.51 1.17 4.09
N GLN A 315 -21.02 -0.05 4.20
CA GLN A 315 -20.20 -1.25 4.38
C GLN A 315 -20.84 -2.43 3.63
N LYS A 316 -20.12 -3.01 2.66
CA LYS A 316 -20.44 -4.31 2.07
C LYS A 316 -19.74 -5.41 2.85
N TYR A 317 -20.52 -6.37 3.34
CA TYR A 317 -19.99 -7.64 3.83
C TYR A 317 -20.11 -8.68 2.72
N PHE A 318 -19.00 -9.32 2.39
CA PHE A 318 -18.97 -10.39 1.39
C PHE A 318 -19.03 -11.75 2.07
N SER A 319 -19.49 -12.78 1.34
CA SER A 319 -19.07 -14.15 1.66
C SER A 319 -17.71 -14.45 1.03
N GLN A 320 -16.99 -15.47 1.54
CA GLN A 320 -15.69 -15.86 0.98
C GLN A 320 -15.79 -16.17 -0.52
N THR A 321 -16.81 -16.95 -0.90
CA THR A 321 -17.05 -17.36 -2.29
C THR A 321 -17.49 -16.19 -3.17
N GLU A 322 -18.34 -15.31 -2.65
CA GLU A 322 -18.79 -14.11 -3.36
C GLU A 322 -17.61 -13.17 -3.67
N LEU A 323 -16.74 -12.94 -2.69
CA LEU A 323 -15.55 -12.10 -2.88
C LEU A 323 -14.61 -12.72 -3.92
N GLN A 324 -14.34 -14.02 -3.82
CA GLN A 324 -13.51 -14.73 -4.80
C GLN A 324 -14.09 -14.56 -6.22
N PHE A 325 -15.38 -14.82 -6.37
CA PHE A 325 -16.07 -14.73 -7.64
C PHE A 325 -16.09 -13.30 -8.19
N PHE A 326 -16.28 -12.29 -7.33
CA PHE A 326 -16.22 -10.89 -7.73
C PHE A 326 -14.85 -10.53 -8.30
N ILE A 327 -13.77 -10.98 -7.65
CA ILE A 327 -12.38 -10.75 -8.10
C ILE A 327 -12.14 -11.45 -9.44
N GLU A 328 -12.43 -12.75 -9.52
CA GLU A 328 -12.17 -13.57 -10.72
C GLU A 328 -12.95 -13.05 -11.94
N ASN A 329 -14.22 -12.66 -11.79
CA ASN A 329 -14.97 -12.10 -12.92
C ASN A 329 -14.50 -10.70 -13.33
N THR A 330 -13.96 -9.92 -12.38
CA THR A 330 -13.52 -8.55 -12.68
C THR A 330 -12.17 -8.55 -13.38
N LEU A 331 -11.24 -9.40 -12.94
CA LEU A 331 -9.87 -9.45 -13.44
C LEU A 331 -9.66 -10.48 -14.56
N ASP A 332 -10.57 -11.45 -14.70
CA ASP A 332 -10.42 -12.64 -15.55
C ASP A 332 -9.15 -13.46 -15.19
N GLU A 333 -8.79 -13.44 -13.91
CA GLU A 333 -7.61 -14.13 -13.35
C GLU A 333 -7.99 -14.96 -12.13
N ASN A 334 -7.24 -16.01 -11.84
CA ASN A 334 -7.50 -16.88 -10.69
C ASN A 334 -7.20 -16.18 -9.35
N ALA A 335 -8.14 -16.26 -8.40
CA ALA A 335 -7.96 -15.69 -7.07
C ALA A 335 -7.64 -16.78 -6.03
N ILE A 336 -6.43 -16.77 -5.48
CA ILE A 336 -5.99 -17.77 -4.51
C ILE A 336 -6.34 -17.31 -3.09
N SER A 337 -7.20 -18.06 -2.41
CA SER A 337 -7.52 -17.82 -1.00
C SER A 337 -6.33 -18.14 -0.09
N VAL A 338 -5.86 -17.12 0.64
CA VAL A 338 -4.75 -17.21 1.61
C VAL A 338 -5.20 -16.96 3.06
N GLY A 339 -6.42 -16.45 3.24
CA GLY A 339 -7.05 -16.24 4.54
C GLY A 339 -8.51 -15.83 4.42
N THR A 340 -9.20 -15.66 5.55
CA THR A 340 -10.59 -15.18 5.56
C THR A 340 -10.66 -13.77 4.98
N GLY A 341 -11.37 -13.62 3.87
CA GLY A 341 -11.51 -12.36 3.14
C GLY A 341 -10.23 -11.85 2.50
N ILE A 342 -9.20 -12.68 2.27
CA ILE A 342 -7.90 -12.28 1.68
C ILE A 342 -7.55 -13.21 0.51
N PHE A 343 -7.30 -12.60 -0.65
CA PHE A 343 -6.97 -13.28 -1.89
C PHE A 343 -5.70 -12.72 -2.53
N PHE A 344 -4.88 -13.62 -3.08
CA PHE A 344 -3.69 -13.31 -3.89
C PHE A 344 -3.97 -13.61 -5.36
N ILE A 345 -3.62 -12.66 -6.23
CA ILE A 345 -3.78 -12.75 -7.68
C ILE A 345 -2.42 -12.46 -8.31
N PHE A 346 -1.86 -13.42 -9.04
CA PHE A 346 -0.54 -13.30 -9.65
C PHE A 346 -0.65 -12.87 -11.11
N LYS A 347 0.22 -11.95 -11.56
CA LYS A 347 0.33 -11.53 -12.97
C LYS A 347 0.94 -12.62 -13.86
N ASP A 348 1.87 -13.40 -13.31
CA ASP A 348 2.52 -14.50 -14.01
C ASP A 348 2.06 -15.84 -13.44
N THR A 349 1.58 -16.70 -14.34
CA THR A 349 1.23 -18.10 -14.07
C THR A 349 2.38 -18.92 -13.47
N ILE A 350 3.64 -18.57 -13.75
CA ILE A 350 4.81 -19.24 -13.15
C ILE A 350 4.92 -18.90 -11.67
N ASP A 351 4.82 -17.62 -11.31
CA ASP A 351 4.82 -17.17 -9.92
C ASP A 351 3.65 -17.76 -9.13
N GLU A 352 2.48 -17.87 -9.77
CA GLU A 352 1.31 -18.56 -9.21
C GLU A 352 1.62 -20.03 -8.87
N GLN A 353 2.18 -20.78 -9.81
CA GLN A 353 2.53 -22.20 -9.61
C GLN A 353 3.65 -22.36 -8.57
N LEU A 354 4.64 -21.47 -8.56
CA LEU A 354 5.69 -21.46 -7.53
C LEU A 354 5.08 -21.24 -6.14
N PHE A 355 4.18 -20.28 -5.98
CA PHE A 355 3.46 -20.03 -4.74
C PHE A 355 2.64 -21.26 -4.30
N LEU A 356 1.83 -21.83 -5.19
CA LEU A 356 1.03 -23.03 -4.90
C LEU A 356 1.89 -24.25 -4.52
N SER A 357 3.03 -24.44 -5.18
CA SER A 357 3.98 -25.52 -4.87
C SER A 357 4.64 -25.33 -3.50
N SER A 358 4.91 -24.08 -3.10
CA SER A 358 5.51 -23.71 -1.82
C SER A 358 4.52 -23.90 -0.65
N ARG A 359 3.22 -23.73 -0.90
CA ARG A 359 2.14 -23.84 0.09
C ARG A 359 2.01 -25.24 0.71
N ASN A 360 2.37 -26.28 -0.05
CA ASN A 360 2.29 -27.68 0.38
C ASN A 360 3.64 -28.28 0.80
N LYS A 361 4.73 -27.52 0.73
CA LYS A 361 6.03 -27.95 1.28
C LYS A 361 5.99 -27.79 2.80
N ARG A 362 6.37 -28.84 3.54
CA ARG A 362 6.74 -28.67 4.95
C ARG A 362 7.84 -27.61 4.99
N HIS A 363 7.65 -26.55 5.77
CA HIS A 363 8.74 -25.66 6.16
C HIS A 363 9.75 -26.47 6.98
N HIS A 364 10.58 -27.27 6.32
CA HIS A 364 11.87 -27.60 6.87
C HIS A 364 12.65 -26.29 6.82
N ASN A 365 13.10 -25.82 7.99
CA ASN A 365 14.27 -24.94 8.09
C ASN A 365 15.48 -25.75 7.58
N TRP A 366 15.51 -26.00 6.27
CA TRP A 366 16.63 -26.62 5.60
C TRP A 366 17.53 -25.48 5.15
N GLN A 367 18.55 -25.19 5.97
CA GLN A 367 19.72 -24.46 5.52
C GLN A 367 20.41 -25.32 4.47
N GLN A 368 20.03 -25.14 3.21
CA GLN A 368 20.69 -25.81 2.11
C GLN A 368 22.06 -25.14 1.91
N ILE A 369 23.09 -25.71 2.55
CA ILE A 369 24.51 -25.31 2.50
C ILE A 369 25.13 -25.50 1.09
N THR A 370 24.34 -25.88 0.08
CA THR A 370 24.78 -26.11 -1.29
C THR A 370 23.92 -25.38 -2.31
N THR A 371 23.88 -24.05 -2.19
CA THR A 371 23.66 -23.19 -3.36
C THR A 371 24.88 -22.29 -3.46
N GLN A 372 25.72 -22.51 -4.47
CA GLN A 372 26.81 -21.57 -4.78
C GLN A 372 26.18 -20.18 -5.02
N PRO A 373 26.61 -19.12 -4.33
CA PRO A 373 26.13 -17.78 -4.61
C PRO A 373 26.68 -17.36 -5.98
N LEU A 374 25.86 -17.48 -7.02
CA LEU A 374 26.20 -17.02 -8.36
C LEU A 374 26.29 -15.48 -8.36
N ASN A 375 27.50 -14.94 -8.55
CA ASN A 375 27.88 -13.66 -9.17
C ASN A 375 27.20 -12.33 -8.77
N ASN A 376 26.33 -12.27 -7.77
CA ASN A 376 25.65 -11.01 -7.41
C ASN A 376 26.58 -9.99 -6.73
N GLN A 377 27.62 -10.42 -6.02
CA GLN A 377 28.60 -9.51 -5.41
C GLN A 377 29.43 -8.79 -6.45
N GLU A 378 29.90 -9.48 -7.51
CA GLU A 378 30.69 -8.85 -8.57
C GLU A 378 29.88 -7.79 -9.35
N LYS A 379 28.61 -8.09 -9.63
CA LYS A 379 27.68 -7.12 -10.23
C LYS A 379 27.45 -5.92 -9.31
N PHE A 380 27.24 -6.14 -8.01
CA PHE A 380 27.08 -5.06 -7.06
C PHE A 380 28.34 -4.19 -6.96
N THR A 381 29.54 -4.79 -6.90
CA THR A 381 30.80 -4.05 -6.86
C THR A 381 30.96 -3.14 -8.09
N GLN A 382 30.57 -3.60 -9.29
CA GLN A 382 30.58 -2.76 -10.49
C GLN A 382 29.58 -1.60 -10.39
N ILE A 383 28.37 -1.85 -9.91
CA ILE A 383 27.33 -0.82 -9.72
C ILE A 383 27.75 0.19 -8.65
N TYR A 384 28.37 -0.29 -7.57
CA TYR A 384 28.90 0.52 -6.48
C TYR A 384 30.01 1.44 -6.97
N LEU A 385 31.02 0.91 -7.67
CA LEU A 385 32.13 1.71 -8.21
C LEU A 385 31.63 2.77 -9.22
N ALA A 386 30.59 2.47 -10.00
CA ALA A 386 30.01 3.42 -10.94
C ALA A 386 29.18 4.54 -10.26
N ASN A 387 28.70 4.32 -9.03
CA ASN A 387 27.77 5.23 -8.33
C ASN A 387 28.18 5.44 -6.86
N GLU A 388 29.48 5.47 -6.60
CA GLU A 388 30.05 5.38 -5.25
C GLU A 388 29.50 6.45 -4.30
N GLN A 389 29.32 7.67 -4.81
CA GLN A 389 28.84 8.80 -4.02
C GLN A 389 27.43 8.57 -3.46
N ILE A 390 26.49 8.09 -4.30
CA ILE A 390 25.09 7.85 -3.91
C ILE A 390 25.04 6.79 -2.80
N PHE A 391 25.83 5.72 -2.93
CA PHE A 391 25.88 4.67 -1.93
C PHE A 391 26.55 5.10 -0.62
N LYS A 392 27.58 5.96 -0.69
CA LYS A 392 28.18 6.58 0.50
C LYS A 392 27.19 7.51 1.21
N ASP A 393 26.46 8.32 0.47
CA ASP A 393 25.46 9.24 1.03
C ASP A 393 24.29 8.47 1.66
N PHE A 394 23.85 7.38 1.02
CA PHE A 394 22.87 6.46 1.59
C PHE A 394 23.39 5.79 2.86
N TRP A 395 24.64 5.30 2.88
CA TRP A 395 25.25 4.69 4.06
C TRP A 395 25.39 5.69 5.22
N ASN A 396 25.87 6.91 4.95
CA ASN A 396 25.96 7.98 5.94
C ASN A 396 24.59 8.35 6.50
N THR A 397 23.54 8.33 5.67
CA THR A 397 22.16 8.53 6.12
C THR A 397 21.70 7.40 7.04
N CYS A 398 22.00 6.14 6.70
CA CYS A 398 21.75 5.00 7.57
C CYS A 398 22.46 5.14 8.93
N LEU A 399 23.73 5.57 8.94
CA LEU A 399 24.50 5.82 10.16
C LEU A 399 23.91 6.97 10.99
N SER A 400 23.55 8.09 10.35
CA SER A 400 22.93 9.23 11.05
C SER A 400 21.58 8.89 11.69
N LEU A 401 20.80 8.02 11.04
CA LEU A 401 19.50 7.58 11.53
C LEU A 401 19.59 6.39 12.49
N GLY A 402 20.68 5.60 12.48
CA GLY A 402 20.78 4.30 13.17
C GLY A 402 19.80 3.23 12.65
N ARG A 403 19.16 3.50 11.50
CA ARG A 403 18.17 2.65 10.84
C ARG A 403 18.14 2.95 9.34
N ILE A 404 17.47 2.10 8.57
CA ILE A 404 17.26 2.33 7.14
C ILE A 404 16.35 3.56 6.95
N PRO A 405 16.68 4.52 6.06
CA PRO A 405 15.85 5.68 5.78
C PRO A 405 14.57 5.30 5.03
N ALA A 406 13.48 6.01 5.35
CA ALA A 406 12.28 6.01 4.53
C ALA A 406 12.51 6.76 3.21
N ASN A 407 11.57 6.61 2.27
CA ASN A 407 11.66 7.20 0.91
C ASN A 407 11.80 8.73 0.89
N ASP A 408 11.23 9.43 1.88
CA ASP A 408 11.30 10.88 2.05
C ASP A 408 12.46 11.34 2.94
N GLU A 409 13.18 10.42 3.59
CA GLU A 409 14.33 10.72 4.46
C GLU A 409 15.67 10.70 3.71
N PHE A 410 15.68 10.20 2.47
CA PHE A 410 16.85 10.20 1.60
C PHE A 410 16.49 10.82 0.24
N SER A 411 17.20 11.89 -0.15
CA SER A 411 16.90 12.68 -1.35
C SER A 411 17.04 11.89 -2.65
N GLN A 412 17.97 10.94 -2.71
CA GLN A 412 18.28 10.13 -3.89
C GLN A 412 17.64 8.73 -3.85
N SER A 413 16.53 8.58 -3.11
CA SER A 413 15.81 7.31 -2.99
C SER A 413 15.44 6.70 -4.34
N ASN A 414 14.99 7.52 -5.29
CA ASN A 414 14.63 7.07 -6.64
C ASN A 414 15.82 6.51 -7.42
N GLU A 415 17.02 7.06 -7.23
CA GLU A 415 18.24 6.60 -7.91
C GLU A 415 18.67 5.23 -7.36
N ILE A 416 18.63 5.05 -6.02
CA ILE A 416 18.89 3.75 -5.39
C ILE A 416 17.89 2.68 -5.88
N LYS A 417 16.61 3.05 -6.04
CA LYS A 417 15.58 2.15 -6.57
C LYS A 417 15.88 1.72 -7.99
N LEU A 418 16.26 2.65 -8.87
CA LEU A 418 16.63 2.35 -10.25
C LEU A 418 17.86 1.43 -10.35
N LEU A 419 18.85 1.62 -9.45
CA LEU A 419 20.11 0.87 -9.48
C LEU A 419 19.98 -0.55 -8.90
N ILE A 420 19.25 -0.72 -7.78
CA ILE A 420 19.26 -1.96 -6.99
C ILE A 420 17.87 -2.50 -6.64
N GLY A 421 16.84 -1.65 -6.67
CA GLY A 421 15.45 -2.00 -6.38
C GLY A 421 14.94 -1.37 -5.09
N SER A 422 15.52 -1.72 -3.93
CA SER A 422 15.01 -1.26 -2.62
C SER A 422 16.12 -0.77 -1.68
N HIS A 423 15.76 0.11 -0.74
CA HIS A 423 16.67 0.58 0.32
C HIS A 423 17.22 -0.56 1.18
N LYS A 424 16.39 -1.54 1.55
CA LYS A 424 16.85 -2.69 2.33
C LYS A 424 17.85 -3.55 1.58
N LYS A 425 17.65 -3.74 0.27
CA LYS A 425 18.60 -4.48 -0.56
C LYS A 425 19.92 -3.72 -0.70
N ALA A 426 19.87 -2.40 -0.91
CA ALA A 426 21.05 -1.55 -0.91
C ALA A 426 21.79 -1.61 0.44
N PHE A 427 21.06 -1.50 1.55
CA PHE A 427 21.60 -1.64 2.90
C PHE A 427 22.27 -3.00 3.12
N ASN A 428 21.61 -4.11 2.77
CA ASN A 428 22.18 -5.45 2.96
C ASN A 428 23.48 -5.64 2.17
N TYR A 429 23.54 -5.14 0.93
CA TYR A 429 24.77 -5.21 0.16
C TYR A 429 25.87 -4.34 0.78
N LEU A 430 25.56 -3.11 1.19
CA LEU A 430 26.53 -2.21 1.82
C LEU A 430 27.02 -2.74 3.17
N ASN A 431 26.13 -3.27 4.01
CA ASN A 431 26.50 -3.83 5.31
C ASN A 431 27.44 -5.03 5.15
N ASN A 432 27.15 -5.91 4.17
CA ASN A 432 28.03 -7.03 3.85
C ASN A 432 29.37 -6.57 3.21
N PHE A 433 29.34 -5.51 2.39
CA PHE A 433 30.52 -5.01 1.69
C PHE A 433 31.47 -4.24 2.61
N LEU A 434 30.92 -3.39 3.48
CA LEU A 434 31.67 -2.54 4.39
C LEU A 434 32.12 -3.29 5.65
N SER A 435 31.39 -4.33 6.08
CA SER A 435 31.77 -5.23 7.19
C SER A 435 32.29 -4.48 8.43
N THR A 436 31.71 -3.31 8.73
CA THR A 436 32.06 -2.49 9.88
C THR A 436 30.93 -2.54 10.90
N ASN A 437 31.25 -2.78 12.18
CA ASN A 437 30.31 -2.67 13.31
C ASN A 437 29.79 -1.22 13.52
N GLU A 438 30.10 -0.30 12.60
CA GLU A 438 29.70 1.11 12.62
C GLU A 438 28.18 1.27 12.65
N PHE A 439 27.44 0.47 11.87
CA PHE A 439 25.99 0.59 11.85
C PHE A 439 25.35 0.09 13.13
N GLU A 440 25.84 -1.03 13.70
CA GLU A 440 25.36 -1.52 15.00
C GLU A 440 25.62 -0.49 16.10
N LEU A 441 26.80 0.13 16.08
CA LEU A 441 27.15 1.20 17.02
C LEU A 441 26.26 2.43 16.84
N ALA A 442 26.02 2.87 15.61
CA ALA A 442 25.13 3.98 15.30
C ALA A 442 23.67 3.69 15.72
N GLN A 443 23.19 2.47 15.50
CA GLN A 443 21.90 2.00 15.99
C GLN A 443 21.81 2.06 17.52
N HIS A 444 22.86 1.61 18.22
CA HIS A 444 22.94 1.67 19.67
C HIS A 444 22.87 3.10 20.19
N TYR A 445 23.72 4.00 19.68
CA TYR A 445 23.74 5.41 20.11
C TYR A 445 22.41 6.11 19.83
N ARG A 446 21.81 5.87 18.66
CA ARG A 446 20.50 6.46 18.35
C ARG A 446 19.42 5.99 19.32
N LYS A 447 19.42 4.71 19.65
CA LYS A 447 18.46 4.14 20.62
C LYS A 447 18.66 4.74 22.01
N ASP A 448 19.90 4.90 22.45
CA ASP A 448 20.23 5.54 23.74
C ASP A 448 19.76 7.00 23.80
N ASP A 449 20.00 7.78 22.74
CA ASP A 449 19.53 9.17 22.67
C ASP A 449 18.00 9.26 22.78
N LEU A 450 17.29 8.36 22.10
CA LEU A 450 15.84 8.28 22.16
C LEU A 450 15.35 7.87 23.56
N LEU A 451 16.04 6.94 24.23
CA LEU A 451 15.73 6.56 25.61
C LEU A 451 15.91 7.72 26.58
N VAL A 452 17.01 8.48 26.47
CA VAL A 452 17.24 9.69 27.27
C VAL A 452 16.11 10.70 27.03
N TYR A 453 15.79 10.97 25.76
CA TYR A 453 14.69 11.87 25.40
C TYR A 453 13.36 11.41 26.01
N PHE A 454 12.97 10.15 25.84
CA PHE A 454 11.70 9.64 26.38
C PHE A 454 11.68 9.62 27.90
N ALA A 455 12.80 9.32 28.56
CA ALA A 455 12.91 9.34 30.02
C ALA A 455 12.69 10.76 30.56
N LEU A 456 13.38 11.75 30.00
CA LEU A 456 13.26 13.14 30.42
C LEU A 456 11.90 13.75 30.04
N SER A 457 11.28 13.30 28.94
CA SER A 457 9.94 13.75 28.54
C SER A 457 8.84 13.39 29.56
N GLN A 458 9.12 12.49 30.52
CA GLN A 458 8.15 12.15 31.58
C GLN A 458 7.96 13.25 32.61
N PHE A 459 8.90 14.21 32.70
CA PHE A 459 8.73 15.43 33.49
C PHE A 459 7.79 16.44 32.81
N GLU A 460 7.57 16.31 31.50
CA GLU A 460 6.64 17.14 30.72
C GLU A 460 5.22 16.56 30.66
N LYS A 461 4.26 17.36 30.17
CA LYS A 461 2.92 16.85 29.82
C LYS A 461 3.02 15.86 28.66
N ARG A 462 2.50 14.65 28.87
CA ARG A 462 2.49 13.57 27.85
C ARG A 462 1.94 14.04 26.51
N LYS A 463 2.75 13.92 25.47
CA LYS A 463 2.34 14.14 24.07
C LYS A 463 1.78 12.83 23.51
N HIS A 464 0.66 12.94 22.80
CA HIS A 464 0.05 11.80 22.10
C HIS A 464 0.93 11.37 20.91
N TYR A 465 1.04 10.06 20.64
CA TYR A 465 1.89 9.51 19.59
C TYR A 465 1.68 10.16 18.22
N THR A 466 0.42 10.39 17.84
CA THR A 466 0.05 11.01 16.55
C THR A 466 0.51 12.46 16.38
N ARG A 467 0.90 13.14 17.47
CA ARG A 467 1.41 14.51 17.45
C ARG A 467 2.94 14.57 17.44
N LEU A 468 3.63 13.43 17.53
CA LEU A 468 5.08 13.39 17.41
C LEU A 468 5.51 13.65 15.96
N PRO A 469 6.68 14.27 15.72
CA PRO A 469 7.24 14.38 14.38
C PRO A 469 7.34 13.02 13.67
N ILE A 470 7.13 12.98 12.35
CA ILE A 470 7.09 11.72 11.58
C ILE A 470 8.38 10.90 11.74
N ARG A 471 9.54 11.57 11.76
CA ARG A 471 10.84 10.95 12.02
C ARG A 471 10.86 10.21 13.36
N LEU A 472 10.36 10.85 14.42
CA LEU A 472 10.31 10.25 15.75
C LEU A 472 9.32 9.07 15.82
N GLN A 473 8.21 9.14 15.08
CA GLN A 473 7.27 8.02 14.97
C GLN A 473 7.92 6.79 14.32
N ARG A 474 8.72 7.00 13.27
CA ARG A 474 9.50 5.95 12.60
C ARG A 474 10.60 5.39 13.49
N ASP A 475 11.32 6.26 14.19
CA ASP A 475 12.34 5.88 15.18
C ASP A 475 11.73 4.97 16.26
N VAL A 476 10.57 5.34 16.82
CA VAL A 476 9.85 4.53 17.82
C VAL A 476 9.56 3.12 17.31
N LYS A 477 9.05 3.01 16.07
CA LYS A 477 8.75 1.70 15.46
C LYS A 477 10.02 0.89 15.26
N SER A 478 11.07 1.50 14.71
CA SER A 478 12.32 0.81 14.38
C SER A 478 13.08 0.30 15.60
N PHE A 479 13.12 1.06 16.71
CA PHE A 479 13.97 0.74 17.86
C PHE A 479 13.23 0.10 19.05
N PHE A 480 11.93 0.36 19.17
CA PHE A 480 11.12 -0.08 20.32
C PHE A 480 9.86 -0.85 19.90
N GLY A 481 9.58 -0.98 18.60
CA GLY A 481 8.38 -1.62 18.04
C GLY A 481 7.13 -0.75 18.16
N ASN A 482 6.79 -0.29 19.37
CA ASN A 482 5.65 0.60 19.59
C ASN A 482 5.93 1.65 20.68
N TYR A 483 5.08 2.70 20.69
CA TYR A 483 5.27 3.86 21.58
C TYR A 483 5.09 3.54 23.07
N LEU A 484 4.20 2.60 23.41
CA LEU A 484 4.00 2.21 24.80
C LEU A 484 5.25 1.52 25.37
N ASN A 485 5.85 0.63 24.57
CA ASN A 485 7.09 -0.04 24.93
C ASN A 485 8.25 0.95 25.12
N ALA A 486 8.38 1.93 24.21
CA ALA A 486 9.38 3.00 24.35
C ALA A 486 9.22 3.76 25.68
N LEU A 487 7.99 4.11 26.07
CA LEU A 487 7.70 4.79 27.33
C LEU A 487 7.95 3.90 28.55
N GLU A 488 7.63 2.62 28.48
CA GLU A 488 7.85 1.67 29.58
C GLU A 488 9.34 1.48 29.85
N ILE A 489 10.13 1.19 28.82
CA ILE A 489 11.60 1.05 28.93
C ILE A 489 12.21 2.36 29.45
N ALA A 490 11.80 3.51 28.91
CA ALA A 490 12.29 4.80 29.37
C ALA A 490 11.90 5.10 30.83
N ARG A 491 10.73 4.63 31.27
CA ARG A 491 10.28 4.77 32.66
C ARG A 491 11.11 3.91 33.61
N GLU A 492 11.38 2.66 33.23
CA GLU A 492 12.26 1.77 34.01
C GLU A 492 13.66 2.37 34.14
N LEU A 493 14.21 2.90 33.05
CA LEU A 493 15.48 3.61 33.05
C LEU A 493 15.46 4.85 33.96
N LEU A 494 14.37 5.62 33.95
CA LEU A 494 14.24 6.79 34.83
C LEU A 494 14.19 6.37 36.31
N PHE A 495 13.50 5.29 36.65
CA PHE A 495 13.45 4.80 38.03
C PHE A 495 14.79 4.23 38.50
N SER A 496 15.59 3.62 37.61
CA SER A 496 16.89 3.05 37.98
C SER A 496 17.93 4.11 38.37
N VAL A 497 17.70 5.39 38.04
CA VAL A 497 18.48 6.55 38.53
C VAL A 497 18.55 6.60 40.07
N SER A 498 17.54 6.05 40.75
CA SER A 498 17.50 5.97 42.23
C SER A 498 18.38 4.87 42.82
N ASN A 499 18.91 3.95 42.00
CA ASN A 499 19.79 2.88 42.46
C ASN A 499 21.24 3.36 42.57
N THR A 500 21.68 3.64 43.79
CA THR A 500 23.04 4.16 44.08
C THR A 500 24.15 3.18 43.70
N GLU A 501 23.92 1.86 43.82
CA GLU A 501 24.90 0.84 43.45
C GLU A 501 25.15 0.87 41.93
N LEU A 502 24.07 0.90 41.15
CA LEU A 502 24.14 0.97 39.69
C LEU A 502 24.76 2.28 39.21
N ILE A 503 24.44 3.42 39.83
CA ILE A 503 25.07 4.70 39.52
C ILE A 503 26.58 4.66 39.81
N THR A 504 26.98 4.02 40.92
CA THR A 504 28.39 3.86 41.26
C THR A 504 29.12 3.03 40.20
N GLU A 505 28.56 1.87 39.82
CA GLU A 505 29.12 1.01 38.78
C GLU A 505 29.26 1.72 37.43
N MET A 506 28.22 2.45 37.01
CA MET A 506 28.25 3.21 35.76
C MET A 506 29.26 4.35 35.79
N CYS A 507 29.45 5.03 36.93
CA CYS A 507 30.46 6.07 37.06
C CYS A 507 31.89 5.51 37.01
N LEU A 508 32.12 4.35 37.63
CA LEU A 508 33.41 3.66 37.56
C LEU A 508 33.73 3.18 36.15
N THR A 509 32.71 2.74 35.41
CA THR A 509 32.85 2.35 34.00
C THR A 509 33.13 3.57 33.12
N ALA A 510 32.33 4.64 33.26
CA ALA A 510 32.53 5.89 32.54
C ALA A 510 33.93 6.47 32.76
N HIS A 511 34.47 6.42 33.99
CA HIS A 511 35.83 6.91 34.26
C HIS A 511 36.90 6.22 33.42
N LYS A 512 36.72 4.93 33.09
CA LYS A 512 37.66 4.15 32.27
C LYS A 512 37.56 4.48 30.78
N GLU A 513 36.38 4.86 30.30
CA GLU A 513 36.08 5.08 28.89
C GLU A 513 36.22 6.55 28.46
N LEU A 514 35.97 7.48 29.39
CA LEU A 514 36.01 8.91 29.12
C LEU A 514 37.44 9.40 28.83
N PRO A 515 37.62 10.32 27.86
CA PRO A 515 38.93 10.90 27.55
C PRO A 515 39.56 11.63 28.74
N ALA A 516 38.75 12.32 29.55
CA ALA A 516 39.18 12.94 30.79
C ALA A 516 38.04 13.02 31.80
N SER A 517 38.33 12.60 33.03
CA SER A 517 37.44 12.75 34.18
C SER A 517 38.24 12.60 35.48
N VAL A 518 37.71 13.11 36.59
CA VAL A 518 38.30 12.98 37.93
C VAL A 518 37.37 12.16 38.80
N LEU A 519 37.85 10.99 39.22
CA LEU A 519 37.16 10.14 40.17
C LEU A 519 37.60 10.49 41.60
N ASN A 520 36.66 10.96 42.41
CA ASN A 520 36.84 11.02 43.86
C ASN A 520 36.32 9.70 44.42
N GLU A 521 37.24 8.84 44.88
CA GLU A 521 36.95 7.49 45.37
C GLU A 521 35.77 7.49 46.35
N GLU A 522 34.86 6.54 46.16
CA GLU A 522 33.63 6.33 46.95
C GLU A 522 32.68 7.53 47.05
N HIS A 523 32.91 8.61 46.30
CA HIS A 523 32.17 9.86 46.47
C HIS A 523 31.53 10.38 45.19
N SER A 524 32.31 10.64 44.14
CA SER A 524 31.80 11.35 42.95
C SER A 524 32.70 11.30 41.73
N LEU A 525 32.10 11.43 40.55
CA LEU A 525 32.78 11.58 39.26
C LEU A 525 32.62 13.02 38.80
N VAL A 526 33.72 13.65 38.37
CA VAL A 526 33.72 14.98 37.78
C VAL A 526 34.18 14.87 36.33
N LEU A 527 33.43 15.50 35.41
CA LEU A 527 33.72 15.50 33.99
C LEU A 527 33.44 16.87 33.37
N HIS A 528 33.99 17.13 32.19
CA HIS A 528 33.62 18.28 31.37
C HIS A 528 32.26 18.07 30.69
N LYS A 529 31.51 19.14 30.45
CA LYS A 529 30.17 19.07 29.82
C LYS A 529 30.17 18.41 28.43
N ASP A 530 31.26 18.56 27.67
CA ASP A 530 31.37 17.99 26.32
C ASP A 530 31.40 16.46 26.32
N PHE A 531 31.66 15.84 27.47
CA PHE A 531 31.70 14.39 27.62
C PHE A 531 30.36 13.79 28.06
N ILE A 532 29.29 14.59 28.22
CA ILE A 532 27.97 14.06 28.59
C ILE A 532 27.47 13.05 27.56
N GLU A 533 27.69 13.30 26.27
CA GLU A 533 27.23 12.42 25.19
C GLU A 533 27.94 11.06 25.19
N LEU A 534 29.14 10.99 25.78
CA LEU A 534 29.93 9.75 25.90
C LEU A 534 29.57 8.94 27.16
N LEU A 535 28.73 9.48 28.04
CA LEU A 535 28.34 8.77 29.26
C LEU A 535 27.35 7.62 28.96
N PRO A 536 27.37 6.56 29.79
CA PRO A 536 26.30 5.57 29.80
C PRO A 536 24.92 6.22 29.93
N THR A 537 23.93 5.65 29.23
CA THR A 537 22.55 6.16 29.11
C THR A 537 21.94 6.52 30.47
N LEU A 538 22.20 5.70 31.50
CA LEU A 538 21.73 5.95 32.86
C LEU A 538 22.27 7.26 33.46
N LEU A 539 23.56 7.56 33.29
CA LEU A 539 24.17 8.77 33.82
C LEU A 539 23.71 10.01 33.04
N ARG A 540 23.45 9.87 31.74
CA ARG A 540 22.82 10.93 30.93
C ARG A 540 21.42 11.28 31.45
N VAL A 541 20.60 10.28 31.77
CA VAL A 541 19.29 10.49 32.40
C VAL A 541 19.45 11.09 33.80
N TYR A 542 20.43 10.66 34.59
CA TYR A 542 20.72 11.21 35.93
C TYR A 542 21.04 12.71 35.87
N ILE A 543 21.96 13.12 35.00
CA ILE A 543 22.32 14.53 34.79
C ILE A 543 21.13 15.32 34.21
N GLY A 544 20.45 14.76 33.21
CA GLY A 544 19.29 15.39 32.59
C GLY A 544 18.14 15.62 33.58
N SER A 545 17.89 14.67 34.47
CA SER A 545 16.87 14.80 35.54
C SER A 545 17.21 15.91 36.51
N ALA A 546 18.50 16.10 36.85
CA ALA A 546 18.94 17.23 37.65
C ALA A 546 18.76 18.57 36.91
N SER A 547 19.04 18.58 35.60
CA SER A 547 18.92 19.78 34.75
C SER A 547 17.48 20.26 34.61
N GLN A 548 16.50 19.35 34.63
CA GLN A 548 15.07 19.69 34.60
C GLN A 548 14.61 20.55 35.79
N LEU A 549 15.32 20.54 36.92
CA LEU A 549 14.94 21.29 38.13
C LEU A 549 15.39 22.77 38.10
N PHE A 550 16.37 23.14 37.28
CA PHE A 550 16.91 24.51 37.25
C PHE A 550 17.10 25.11 35.85
N GLY A 551 17.02 24.31 34.78
CA GLY A 551 17.06 24.77 33.38
C GLY A 551 18.43 24.67 32.71
N ASP A 552 18.52 25.12 31.46
CA ASP A 552 19.76 25.13 30.66
C ASP A 552 20.65 26.32 31.02
N GLN A 553 21.97 26.09 31.14
CA GLN A 553 22.96 27.15 31.18
C GLN A 553 24.20 26.80 30.35
N ASP A 554 24.52 27.67 29.40
CA ASP A 554 25.70 27.55 28.52
C ASP A 554 27.02 27.74 29.28
N ASP A 555 26.99 28.40 30.44
CA ASP A 555 28.14 28.83 31.23
C ASP A 555 28.74 27.74 32.14
N ILE A 556 28.19 26.52 32.16
CA ILE A 556 28.74 25.39 32.92
C ILE A 556 29.89 24.74 32.14
N GLN A 557 31.00 24.40 32.81
CA GLN A 557 32.09 23.62 32.22
C GLN A 557 32.22 22.24 32.87
N LEU A 558 32.10 22.17 34.20
CA LEU A 558 32.30 20.92 34.93
C LEU A 558 31.01 20.43 35.61
N ILE A 559 30.78 19.11 35.51
CA ILE A 559 29.65 18.42 36.12
C ILE A 559 30.18 17.38 37.10
N LYS A 560 29.64 17.40 38.32
CA LYS A 560 29.98 16.47 39.40
C LYS A 560 28.77 15.61 39.77
N ILE A 561 28.88 14.32 39.50
CA ILE A 561 27.88 13.30 39.83
C ILE A 561 28.23 12.71 41.20
N HIS A 562 27.35 12.81 42.20
CA HIS A 562 27.58 12.24 43.54
C HIS A 562 26.89 10.88 43.67
N PHE A 563 27.66 9.80 43.82
CA PHE A 563 27.16 8.43 43.68
C PHE A 563 26.16 8.03 44.76
N ASN A 564 26.44 8.42 46.01
CA ASN A 564 25.70 7.91 47.17
C ASN A 564 24.56 8.81 47.64
N SER A 565 24.49 10.05 47.15
CA SER A 565 23.64 11.08 47.77
C SER A 565 22.54 11.65 46.87
N GLY A 566 22.39 11.15 45.64
CA GLY A 566 21.32 11.59 44.75
C GLY A 566 21.49 13.06 44.30
N LYS A 567 22.74 13.51 44.12
CA LYS A 567 23.07 14.92 43.87
C LYS A 567 23.89 15.07 42.61
N VAL A 568 23.67 16.19 41.91
CA VAL A 568 24.53 16.68 40.84
C VAL A 568 24.98 18.09 41.20
N SER A 569 26.23 18.42 40.90
CA SER A 569 26.72 19.80 41.00
C SER A 569 27.23 20.27 39.65
N PHE A 570 26.74 21.41 39.19
CA PHE A 570 27.16 22.07 37.98
C PHE A 570 28.04 23.26 38.36
N MET A 571 29.18 23.41 37.70
CA MET A 571 30.21 24.39 38.05
C MET A 571 30.59 25.21 36.81
N GLY A 572 30.30 26.51 36.88
CA GLY A 572 30.70 27.50 35.88
C GLY A 572 31.98 28.19 36.30
N TYR A 573 32.91 28.33 35.36
CA TYR A 573 34.24 28.90 35.53
C TYR A 573 34.46 30.06 34.57
N GLU A 574 35.10 31.12 35.06
CA GLU A 574 35.56 32.20 34.20
C GLU A 574 36.85 31.83 33.47
N ASN A 575 36.86 32.10 32.16
CA ASN A 575 38.01 31.89 31.28
C ASN A 575 38.62 30.48 31.38
N PHE A 576 37.76 29.45 31.38
CA PHE A 576 38.14 28.05 31.58
C PHE A 576 39.23 27.57 30.61
N GLU A 577 39.14 27.95 29.33
CA GLU A 577 40.13 27.57 28.30
C GLU A 577 41.36 28.48 28.28
N GLY A 578 41.21 29.75 28.66
CA GLY A 578 42.26 30.77 28.50
C GLY A 578 43.11 31.04 29.74
N SER A 579 42.75 30.48 30.90
CA SER A 579 43.52 30.63 32.14
C SER A 579 44.06 29.28 32.61
N PRO A 580 45.33 29.19 33.03
CA PRO A 580 45.86 27.97 33.66
C PRO A 580 45.25 27.70 35.04
N LEU A 581 44.61 28.70 35.66
CA LEU A 581 43.91 28.61 36.94
C LEU A 581 42.57 29.33 36.80
N PRO A 582 41.56 28.69 36.18
CA PRO A 582 40.25 29.30 36.01
C PRO A 582 39.53 29.45 37.35
N ILE A 583 38.79 30.55 37.51
CA ILE A 583 38.12 30.90 38.76
C ILE A 583 36.69 30.37 38.72
N LEU A 584 36.27 29.67 39.78
CA LEU A 584 34.87 29.22 39.91
C LEU A 584 33.97 30.44 40.08
N LYS A 585 33.11 30.67 39.10
CA LYS A 585 32.14 31.78 39.02
C LYS A 585 30.87 31.45 39.78
N GLU A 586 30.35 30.25 39.56
CA GLU A 586 29.10 29.80 40.13
C GLU A 586 29.10 28.28 40.35
N ARG A 587 28.38 27.84 41.38
CA ARG A 587 28.10 26.41 41.58
C ARG A 587 26.63 26.19 41.90
N ILE A 588 25.98 25.41 41.06
CA ILE A 588 24.59 25.00 41.26
C ILE A 588 24.59 23.56 41.79
N LYS A 589 23.93 23.33 42.92
CA LYS A 589 23.81 22.00 43.53
C LYS A 589 22.37 21.55 43.52
N VAL A 590 22.09 20.48 42.80
CA VAL A 590 20.76 19.89 42.68
C VAL A 590 20.66 18.66 43.58
N LYS A 591 19.70 18.66 44.51
CA LYS A 591 19.38 17.52 45.37
C LYS A 591 18.10 16.86 44.85
N MET A 592 18.25 15.90 43.94
CA MET A 592 17.12 15.35 43.19
C MET A 592 16.04 14.72 44.08
N GLY A 593 16.43 13.99 45.13
CA GLY A 593 15.48 13.38 46.06
C GLY A 593 14.66 14.39 46.88
N GLN A 594 15.19 15.60 47.09
CA GLN A 594 14.50 16.70 47.80
C GLN A 594 13.84 17.69 46.84
N GLN A 595 14.12 17.59 45.54
CA GLN A 595 13.73 18.56 44.51
C GLN A 595 14.17 20.00 44.86
N GLU A 596 15.33 20.12 45.52
CA GLU A 596 15.92 21.41 45.92
C GLU A 596 17.12 21.77 45.04
N VAL A 597 17.28 23.06 44.78
CA VAL A 597 18.41 23.63 44.05
C VAL A 597 19.05 24.72 44.91
N ASP A 598 20.34 24.54 45.24
CA ASP A 598 21.13 25.52 45.95
C ASP A 598 22.08 26.24 44.97
N PHE A 599 22.10 27.57 44.99
CA PHE A 599 23.01 28.41 44.21
C PHE A 599 24.11 28.98 45.11
N PHE A 600 25.37 28.86 44.70
CA PHE A 600 26.54 29.32 45.45
C PHE A 600 27.44 30.22 44.61
#